data_AF-A0A937V3G6-F1
#
_entry.id   AF-A0A937V3G6-F1
#
_cell.length_a   1.000
_cell.length_b   1.000
_cell.length_c   1.000
_cell.angle_alpha   90.00
_cell.angle_beta   90.00
_cell.angle_gamma   90.00
#
_symmetry.space_group_name_H-M   'P 1'
#
loop_
_entity.id
_entity.type
_entity.pdbx_description
1 polymer ?
#
loop_
_entity_poly.entity_id
_entity_poly.type
_entity_poly.pdbx_seq_one_letter_code
_entity_poly.pdbx_strand_id
1 'polypeptide(L)' 'MDQEQLKKRLEMLDKRLDNIDSVVTALVERVMRQPVTIEVSCPKCGNVVQISVTSNVKSGSKG' A
#
# COMPACT_ATOMS: atom_id res chain seq x y z
N MET A 1 -6.68 10.03 40.34
CA MET A 1 -6.12 11.08 39.46
C MET A 1 -5.26 10.48 38.34
N ASP A 2 -4.63 9.31 38.54
CA ASP A 2 -3.69 8.70 37.59
C ASP A 2 -4.33 7.95 36.41
N GLN A 3 -5.51 7.35 36.60
CA GLN A 3 -6.22 6.62 35.54
C GLN A 3 -6.67 7.52 34.37
N GLU A 4 -7.08 8.76 34.65
CA GLU A 4 -7.56 9.68 33.62
C GLU A 4 -6.42 10.21 32.74
N GLN A 5 -5.24 10.43 33.32
CA GLN A 5 -4.04 10.80 32.56
C GLN A 5 -3.54 9.65 31.68
N LEU A 6 -3.66 8.40 32.15
CA LEU A 6 -3.30 7.21 31.37
C LEU A 6 -4.24 7.02 30.18
N LYS A 7 -5.57 7.21 30.36
CA LYS A 7 -6.56 7.18 29.28
C LYS A 7 -6.27 8.22 28.20
N LYS A 8 -5.99 9.48 28.59
CA LYS A 8 -5.64 10.55 27.64
C LYS A 8 -4.37 10.24 26.84
N ARG A 9 -3.38 9.59 27.47
CA ARG A 9 -2.15 9.18 26.77
C ARG A 9 -2.39 8.04 25.78
N LEU A 10 -3.26 7.09 26.12
CA LEU A 10 -3.66 6.00 25.21
C LEU A 10 -4.50 6.53 24.03
N GLU A 11 -5.47 7.42 24.26
CA GLU A 11 -6.25 8.05 23.17
C GLU A 11 -5.37 8.87 22.22
N MET A 12 -4.32 9.54 22.73
CA MET A 12 -3.37 10.26 21.88
C MET A 12 -2.45 9.33 21.07
N LEU A 13 -2.16 8.13 21.57
CA LEU A 13 -1.40 7.11 20.84
C LEU A 13 -2.26 6.48 19.73
N ASP A 14 -3.53 6.19 20.02
CA ASP A 14 -4.50 5.62 19.08
C ASP A 14 -4.72 6.54 17.86
N LYS A 15 -4.90 7.84 18.11
CA LYS A 15 -4.97 8.86 17.05
C LYS A 15 -3.73 8.97 16.17
N ARG A 16 -2.55 8.55 16.65
CA ARG A 16 -1.33 8.54 15.83
C ARG A 16 -1.21 7.27 15.00
N LEU A 17 -1.81 6.17 15.44
CA LEU A 17 -1.85 4.92 14.69
C LEU A 17 -2.81 5.01 13.48
N ASP A 18 -3.99 5.65 13.63
CA ASP A 18 -4.92 5.91 12.51
C ASP A 18 -4.28 6.72 11.36
N ASN A 19 -3.35 7.62 11.69
CA ASN A 19 -2.66 8.43 10.71
C ASN A 19 -1.61 7.65 9.91
N ILE A 20 -1.15 6.50 10.41
CA ILE A 20 -0.21 5.62 9.69
C ILE A 20 -0.96 4.75 8.67
N ASP A 21 -2.15 4.25 9.02
CA ASP A 21 -3.00 3.49 8.08
C ASP A 21 -3.40 4.31 6.85
N SER A 22 -3.59 5.62 7.02
CA SER A 22 -3.86 6.58 5.93
C SER A 22 -2.71 6.69 4.92
N VAL A 23 -1.47 6.80 5.40
CA VAL A 23 -0.29 6.94 4.53
C VAL A 23 -0.01 5.65 3.75
N VAL A 24 -0.18 4.49 4.40
CA VAL A 24 0.00 3.19 3.76
C VAL A 24 -1.10 2.96 2.71
N THR A 25 -2.37 3.25 3.03
CA THR A 25 -3.48 3.13 2.09
C THR A 25 -3.30 4.02 0.86
N ALA A 26 -2.90 5.28 1.04
CA ALA A 26 -2.69 6.22 -0.06
C ALA A 26 -1.54 5.80 -1.00
N LEU A 27 -0.47 5.21 -0.45
CA LEU A 27 0.65 4.70 -1.24
C LEU A 27 0.25 3.45 -2.03
N VAL A 28 -0.51 2.55 -1.41
CA VAL A 28 -1.07 1.37 -2.06
C VAL A 28 -1.99 1.78 -3.21
N GLU A 29 -2.90 2.74 -3.00
CA GLU A 29 -3.76 3.25 -4.07
C GLU A 29 -2.96 3.86 -5.23
N ARG A 30 -1.87 4.59 -4.94
CA ARG A 30 -1.02 5.19 -5.99
C ARG A 30 -0.29 4.13 -6.81
N VAL A 31 0.26 3.09 -6.17
CA VAL A 31 0.95 1.98 -6.85
C VAL A 31 -0.04 1.14 -7.68
N MET A 32 -1.27 0.97 -7.19
CA MET A 32 -2.34 0.27 -7.91
C MET A 32 -2.85 1.05 -9.13
N ARG A 33 -2.82 2.40 -9.09
CA ARG A 33 -3.31 3.26 -10.19
C ARG A 33 -2.34 3.41 -11.35
N GLN A 34 -1.06 3.07 -11.16
CA GLN A 34 -0.03 3.35 -12.15
C GLN A 34 0.62 2.05 -12.64
N PRO A 35 0.08 1.43 -13.71
CA PRO A 35 0.67 0.22 -14.28
C PRO A 35 2.06 0.52 -14.84
N VAL A 36 3.02 -0.40 -14.61
CA VAL A 36 4.38 -0.28 -15.15
C VAL A 36 4.49 -1.13 -16.41
N THR A 37 4.96 -0.54 -17.50
CA THR A 37 5.22 -1.25 -18.75
C THR A 37 6.70 -1.56 -18.85
N ILE A 38 7.03 -2.83 -19.07
CA ILE A 38 8.39 -3.30 -19.30
C ILE A 38 8.47 -3.79 -20.75
N GLU A 39 9.41 -3.25 -21.51
CA GLU A 39 9.70 -3.70 -22.87
C GLU A 39 10.96 -4.56 -22.86
N VAL A 40 10.84 -5.78 -23.38
CA VAL A 40 11.95 -6.72 -23.46
C VAL A 40 12.08 -7.24 -24.88
N SER A 41 13.22 -7.01 -25.50
CA SER A 41 13.54 -7.58 -26.80
C SER A 41 13.93 -9.05 -26.65
N CYS A 42 13.22 -9.95 -27.35
CA CYS A 42 13.55 -11.36 -27.34
C CYS A 42 14.88 -11.61 -28.07
N PRO A 43 15.91 -12.16 -27.41
CA PRO A 43 17.21 -12.37 -28.04
C PRO A 43 17.19 -13.45 -29.14
N LYS A 44 16.14 -14.28 -29.20
CA LYS A 44 16.03 -15.39 -30.15
C LYS A 44 15.37 -15.00 -31.48
N CYS A 45 14.42 -14.06 -31.46
CA CYS A 45 13.65 -13.68 -32.65
C CYS A 45 13.56 -12.17 -32.90
N GLY A 46 14.15 -11.33 -32.04
CA GLY A 46 14.17 -9.87 -32.20
C GLY A 46 12.83 -9.19 -31.91
N ASN A 47 11.76 -9.94 -31.65
CA ASN A 47 10.46 -9.38 -31.32
C ASN A 47 10.50 -8.65 -29.98
N VAL A 48 9.87 -7.49 -29.92
CA VAL A 48 9.68 -6.74 -28.67
C VAL A 48 8.47 -7.30 -27.95
N VAL A 49 8.66 -7.76 -26.71
CA VAL A 49 7.61 -8.22 -25.82
C VAL A 49 7.30 -7.11 -24.84
N GLN A 50 6.03 -6.70 -24.79
CA GLN A 50 5.54 -5.70 -23.85
C GLN A 50 4.84 -6.38 -22.68
N ILE A 51 5.32 -6.12 -21.46
CA ILE A 51 4.79 -6.71 -20.23
C ILE A 51 4.19 -5.58 -19.40
N SER A 52 2.86 -5.61 -19.23
CA SER A 52 2.16 -4.68 -18.34
C SER A 52 2.05 -5.28 -16.94
N VAL A 53 2.68 -4.65 -15.96
CA VAL A 53 2.65 -5.06 -14.56
C VAL A 53 1.64 -4.20 -13.80
N THR A 54 0.63 -4.85 -13.25
CA THR A 54 -0.40 -4.24 -12.40
C THR A 54 -0.39 -4.88 -11.02
N SER A 55 -0.37 -4.07 -9.97
CA SER A 55 -0.51 -4.58 -8.60
C SER A 55 -1.96 -5.05 -8.35
N ASN A 56 -2.16 -6.05 -7.50
CA ASN A 56 -3.47 -6.40 -6.94
C ASN A 56 -3.41 -6.34 -5.41
N VAL A 57 -4.49 -5.90 -4.76
CA VAL A 57 -4.61 -5.93 -3.30
C VAL A 57 -5.67 -6.96 -2.96
N LYS A 58 -5.25 -8.07 -2.37
CA LYS A 58 -6.17 -9.00 -1.72
C LYS A 58 -6.33 -8.53 -0.28
N SER A 59 -7.32 -7.69 -0.01
CA SER A 59 -7.71 -7.35 1.36
C SER A 59 -8.24 -8.61 2.03
N GLY A 60 -7.45 -9.19 2.94
CA GLY A 60 -7.91 -10.28 3.78
C GLY A 60 -8.95 -9.75 4.75
N SER A 61 -10.23 -9.80 4.38
CA SER A 61 -11.34 -9.65 5.32
C SER A 61 -11.27 -10.82 6.30
N LYS A 62 -10.72 -10.59 7.50
CA LYS A 62 -10.98 -11.49 8.64
C LYS A 62 -12.45 -11.33 9.00
N GLY A 63 -13.24 -12.36 8.70
CA GLY A 63 -14.58 -12.55 9.27
C GLY A 63 -14.52 -13.00 10.72
#